data_AF-A0A177Y398-F1
#
_entry.id   AF-A0A177Y398-F1
#
_cell.length_a   1.000
_cell.length_b   1.000
_cell.length_c   1.000
_cell.angle_alpha   90.00
_cell.angle_beta   90.00
_cell.angle_gamma   90.00
#
_symmetry.space_group_name_H-M   'P 1'
#
loop_
_entity.id
_entity.type
_entity.pdbx_description
1 polymer ?
#
loop_
_entity_poly.entity_id
_entity_poly.type
_entity_poly.pdbx_seq_one_letter_code
_entity_poly.pdbx_strand_id
1 'polypeptide(L)'
;MKPTALAFAISALCVSATYVQAKPAKPALVDIEPVSCTTDVDDPVSMVDVEWMWSWETGGEDSPPHTKFGGDADLNVTVSATDNLAEPTVTLTDYPFSISFSVSMLDEEEDQANELVYSCEDPEIVDDVMSANCTGSLEISELVELASMGLSDMFPEVEEWEEVEVTSATLDDVRIKAMDPSVGVKRMKYQKYPLVSLCLDDE
;
A
#
# COMPACT_ATOMS: atom_id res chain seq x y z
N MET A 1 15.20 72.13 0.00
CA MET A 1 14.23 71.11 -0.46
C MET A 1 14.56 69.81 0.29
N LYS A 2 13.56 69.18 0.90
CA LYS A 2 13.69 68.05 1.83
C LYS A 2 14.00 66.74 1.08
N PRO A 3 14.75 65.79 1.68
CA PRO A 3 15.01 64.48 1.07
C PRO A 3 13.75 63.60 1.12
N THR A 4 13.35 63.06 -0.02
CA THR A 4 12.33 62.04 -0.17
C THR A 4 12.88 60.70 0.32
N ALA A 5 12.40 60.26 1.49
CA ALA A 5 12.61 58.93 2.00
C ALA A 5 11.77 57.93 1.19
N LEU A 6 12.44 57.04 0.45
CA LEU A 6 11.78 55.91 -0.19
C LEU A 6 11.75 54.76 0.83
N ALA A 7 10.63 54.61 1.52
CA ALA A 7 10.39 53.53 2.45
C ALA A 7 10.12 52.24 1.67
N PHE A 8 11.10 51.34 1.61
CA PHE A 8 10.85 49.95 1.24
C PHE A 8 10.15 49.27 2.41
N ALA A 9 8.84 49.10 2.30
CA ALA A 9 8.08 48.22 3.18
C ALA A 9 8.47 46.77 2.84
N ILE A 10 9.28 46.15 3.70
CA ILE A 10 9.51 44.71 3.67
C ILE A 10 8.22 44.07 4.14
N SER A 11 7.44 43.55 3.20
CA SER A 11 6.28 42.71 3.47
C SER A 11 6.77 41.47 4.21
N ALA A 12 6.60 41.46 5.53
CA ALA A 12 6.67 40.23 6.31
C ALA A 12 5.49 39.36 5.85
N LEU A 13 5.75 38.39 4.97
CA LEU A 13 4.88 37.24 4.83
C LEU A 13 4.90 36.52 6.17
N CYS A 14 3.93 36.83 7.02
CA CYS A 14 3.58 35.98 8.14
C CYS A 14 3.21 34.62 7.57
N VAL A 15 4.13 33.66 7.69
CA VAL A 15 3.84 32.24 7.59
C VAL A 15 2.89 31.94 8.74
N SER A 16 1.59 32.11 8.50
CA SER A 16 0.57 31.40 9.25
C SER A 16 0.71 29.94 8.87
N ALA A 17 1.64 29.26 9.54
CA ALA A 17 1.59 27.82 9.71
C ALA A 17 0.23 27.56 10.38
N THR A 18 -0.78 27.28 9.57
CA THR A 18 -1.96 26.57 10.03
C THR A 18 -1.45 25.26 10.58
N TYR A 19 -1.23 25.22 11.90
CA TYR A 19 -1.23 23.99 12.66
C TYR A 19 -2.61 23.36 12.43
N VAL A 20 -2.72 22.56 11.37
CA VAL A 20 -3.78 21.56 11.29
C VAL A 20 -3.45 20.63 12.42
N GLN A 21 -4.12 20.83 13.55
CA GLN A 21 -4.12 19.87 14.64
C GLN A 21 -4.71 18.59 14.04
N ALA A 22 -3.83 17.70 13.59
CA ALA A 22 -4.24 16.42 13.02
C ALA A 22 -5.13 15.77 14.07
N LYS A 23 -6.35 15.40 13.67
CA LYS A 23 -7.22 14.63 14.56
C LYS A 23 -6.40 13.43 15.03
N PRO A 24 -6.44 13.07 16.32
CA PRO A 24 -5.74 11.88 16.80
C PRO A 24 -6.17 10.70 15.92
N ALA A 25 -5.20 9.86 15.55
CA ALA A 25 -5.49 8.65 14.80
C ALA A 25 -6.63 7.92 15.51
N LYS A 26 -7.58 7.38 14.74
CA LYS A 26 -8.59 6.51 15.34
C LYS A 26 -7.86 5.38 16.05
N PRO A 27 -8.34 4.94 17.23
CA PRO A 27 -7.80 3.75 17.85
C PRO A 27 -7.88 2.59 16.85
N ALA A 28 -6.86 1.74 16.87
CA ALA A 28 -6.87 0.50 16.10
C ALA A 28 -8.06 -0.37 16.54
N LEU A 29 -8.55 -1.17 15.61
CA LEU A 29 -9.65 -2.10 15.86
C LEU A 29 -9.19 -3.33 16.63
N VAL A 30 -8.02 -3.82 16.25
CA VAL A 30 -7.24 -4.87 16.89
C VAL A 30 -5.79 -4.42 16.81
N ASP A 31 -4.97 -4.90 17.72
CA ASP A 31 -3.53 -4.76 17.61
C ASP A 31 -3.01 -5.77 16.58
N ILE A 32 -2.03 -5.37 15.78
CA ILE A 32 -1.43 -6.17 14.72
C ILE A 32 0.08 -6.19 14.97
N GLU A 33 0.64 -7.38 15.08
CA GLU A 33 2.06 -7.62 15.30
C GLU A 33 2.64 -8.39 14.10
N PRO A 34 3.59 -7.81 13.34
CA PRO A 34 4.32 -8.52 12.30
C PRO A 34 5.10 -9.70 12.89
N VAL A 35 5.02 -10.87 12.25
CA VAL A 35 5.74 -12.08 12.68
C VAL A 35 6.88 -12.39 11.73
N SER A 36 6.60 -12.46 10.43
CA SER A 36 7.64 -12.64 9.40
C SER A 36 7.21 -12.05 8.06
N CYS A 37 8.20 -11.66 7.27
CA CYS A 37 8.02 -11.30 5.86
C CYS A 37 9.19 -11.88 5.09
N THR A 38 8.89 -12.70 4.09
CA THR A 38 9.87 -13.29 3.18
C THR A 38 9.53 -12.91 1.75
N THR A 39 10.54 -12.49 1.02
CA THR A 39 10.41 -12.11 -0.39
C THR A 39 11.42 -12.93 -1.18
N ASP A 40 10.91 -13.80 -2.03
CA ASP A 40 11.70 -14.51 -3.02
C ASP A 40 11.50 -13.80 -4.36
N VAL A 41 12.56 -13.13 -4.82
CA VAL A 41 12.59 -12.47 -6.13
C VAL A 41 13.43 -13.33 -7.07
N ASP A 42 12.78 -14.10 -7.93
CA ASP A 42 13.41 -14.78 -9.05
C ASP A 42 12.91 -14.12 -10.34
N ASP A 43 13.78 -13.33 -10.99
CA ASP A 43 13.49 -12.61 -12.25
C ASP A 43 12.58 -13.40 -13.22
N PRO A 44 11.34 -12.96 -13.55
CA PRO A 44 10.58 -11.78 -13.11
C PRO A 44 9.33 -12.11 -12.24
N VAL A 45 9.37 -13.21 -11.50
CA VAL A 45 8.33 -13.63 -10.55
C VAL A 45 8.75 -13.22 -9.14
N SER A 46 7.91 -12.43 -8.49
CA SER A 46 8.05 -12.14 -7.06
C SER A 46 7.01 -12.96 -6.31
N MET A 47 7.50 -13.77 -5.38
CA MET A 47 6.66 -14.39 -4.36
C MET A 47 6.90 -13.66 -3.04
N VAL A 48 5.81 -13.20 -2.42
CA VAL A 48 5.85 -12.54 -1.12
C VAL A 48 5.02 -13.38 -0.18
N ASP A 49 5.62 -13.82 0.92
CA ASP A 49 4.92 -14.49 2.02
C ASP A 49 5.04 -13.63 3.28
N VAL A 50 3.92 -13.42 3.96
CA VAL A 50 3.83 -12.63 5.18
C VAL A 50 3.08 -13.38 6.26
N GLU A 51 3.51 -13.21 7.50
CA GLU A 51 2.84 -13.71 8.69
C GLU A 51 2.67 -12.57 9.70
N TRP A 52 1.50 -12.51 10.32
CA TRP A 52 1.23 -11.58 11.40
C TRP A 52 0.27 -12.19 12.41
N MET A 53 0.33 -11.67 13.64
CA MET A 53 -0.63 -11.98 14.68
C MET A 53 -1.53 -10.76 14.89
N TRP A 54 -2.81 -10.98 15.15
CA TRP A 54 -3.67 -9.92 15.67
C TRP A 54 -4.19 -10.27 17.06
N SER A 55 -4.42 -9.25 17.88
CA SER A 55 -4.96 -9.42 19.23
C SER A 55 -5.98 -8.34 19.58
N TRP A 56 -6.95 -8.69 20.42
CA TRP A 56 -7.99 -7.80 20.89
C TRP A 56 -8.35 -8.10 22.35
N GLU A 57 -8.34 -7.06 23.19
CA GLU A 57 -8.84 -7.17 24.57
C GLU A 57 -10.37 -7.33 24.54
N THR A 58 -10.86 -8.48 24.96
CA THR A 58 -12.29 -8.84 24.81
C THR A 58 -13.20 -8.07 25.75
N GLY A 59 -12.69 -7.69 26.93
CA GLY A 59 -13.51 -7.09 27.99
C GLY A 59 -14.70 -7.98 28.42
N GLY A 60 -14.62 -9.29 28.20
CA GLY A 60 -15.69 -10.26 28.47
C GLY A 60 -16.66 -10.51 27.31
N GLU A 61 -16.34 -10.10 26.09
CA GLU A 61 -17.07 -10.44 24.86
C GLU A 61 -16.49 -11.69 24.17
N ASP A 62 -17.35 -12.52 23.56
CA ASP A 62 -16.95 -13.80 22.97
C ASP A 62 -16.69 -13.72 21.45
N SER A 63 -16.81 -12.55 20.84
CA SER A 63 -16.62 -12.34 19.40
C SER A 63 -15.84 -11.06 19.14
N PRO A 64 -14.82 -11.10 18.28
CA PRO A 64 -14.06 -9.90 17.96
C PRO A 64 -14.95 -8.95 17.16
N PRO A 65 -14.76 -7.62 17.30
CA PRO A 65 -15.62 -6.68 16.61
C PRO A 65 -15.35 -6.69 15.09
N HIS A 66 -14.19 -7.21 14.65
CA HIS A 66 -13.78 -7.25 13.23
C HIS A 66 -12.68 -8.31 12.96
N THR A 67 -12.72 -9.00 11.81
CA THR A 67 -11.75 -10.06 11.43
C THR A 67 -11.29 -9.98 9.97
N LYS A 68 -11.56 -8.86 9.28
CA LYS A 68 -11.05 -8.64 7.92
C LYS A 68 -9.96 -7.60 7.92
N PHE A 69 -8.85 -7.95 7.28
CA PHE A 69 -7.75 -7.08 6.94
C PHE A 69 -7.89 -6.63 5.48
N GLY A 70 -7.43 -5.41 5.23
CA GLY A 70 -7.19 -4.89 3.89
C GLY A 70 -5.99 -3.96 3.94
N GLY A 71 -5.65 -3.37 2.81
CA GLY A 71 -4.41 -2.63 2.67
C GLY A 71 -3.78 -2.90 1.32
N ASP A 72 -2.50 -2.58 1.22
CA ASP A 72 -1.78 -2.59 -0.05
C ASP A 72 -0.38 -3.22 0.16
N ALA A 73 0.06 -4.03 -0.80
CA ALA A 73 1.42 -4.52 -0.95
C ALA A 73 2.07 -3.76 -2.10
N ASP A 74 3.09 -2.95 -1.80
CA ASP A 74 3.73 -2.04 -2.73
C ASP A 74 4.99 -2.70 -3.30
N LEU A 75 5.06 -2.86 -4.62
CA LEU A 75 6.23 -3.36 -5.34
C LEU A 75 6.88 -2.22 -6.11
N ASN A 76 8.16 -1.95 -5.82
CA ASN A 76 8.96 -1.04 -6.62
C ASN A 76 9.50 -1.76 -7.85
N VAL A 77 9.22 -1.20 -9.03
CA VAL A 77 9.69 -1.71 -10.31
C VAL A 77 10.51 -0.66 -11.05
N THR A 78 11.51 -1.12 -11.78
CA THR A 78 12.28 -0.31 -12.71
C THR A 78 12.02 -0.84 -14.11
N VAL A 79 11.71 0.06 -15.04
CA VAL A 79 11.36 -0.32 -16.42
C VAL A 79 12.12 0.48 -17.46
N SER A 80 12.34 -0.14 -18.62
CA SER A 80 12.73 0.55 -19.84
C SER A 80 11.64 0.38 -20.88
N ALA A 81 11.24 1.48 -21.51
CA ALA A 81 10.14 1.47 -22.47
C ALA A 81 10.31 2.49 -23.59
N THR A 82 9.82 2.17 -24.78
CA THR A 82 9.82 3.09 -25.95
C THR A 82 8.42 3.13 -26.56
N ASP A 83 7.94 4.33 -26.91
CA ASP A 83 6.64 4.48 -27.58
C ASP A 83 6.67 4.00 -29.04
N ASN A 84 5.50 3.78 -29.62
CA ASN A 84 5.35 3.31 -31.00
C ASN A 84 5.40 4.44 -32.06
N LEU A 85 5.73 5.69 -31.67
CA LEU A 85 5.60 6.86 -32.52
C LEU A 85 6.87 7.13 -33.33
N ALA A 86 6.66 7.54 -34.59
CA ALA A 86 7.75 7.85 -35.49
C ALA A 86 8.56 9.08 -35.05
N GLU A 87 7.91 10.19 -34.67
CA GLU A 87 8.49 11.37 -33.98
C GLU A 87 7.37 12.30 -33.42
N PRO A 88 7.53 12.92 -32.24
CA PRO A 88 8.59 12.70 -31.27
C PRO A 88 8.40 11.37 -30.53
N THR A 89 9.48 10.60 -30.42
CA THR A 89 9.51 9.33 -29.66
C THR A 89 9.77 9.62 -28.18
N VAL A 90 9.01 8.98 -27.30
CA VAL A 90 9.25 8.92 -25.86
C VAL A 90 10.04 7.65 -25.55
N THR A 91 11.17 7.81 -24.86
CA THR A 91 12.00 6.71 -24.39
C THR A 91 12.24 6.88 -22.89
N LEU A 92 11.86 5.85 -22.13
CA LEU A 92 12.14 5.68 -20.72
C LEU A 92 13.29 4.69 -20.56
N THR A 93 14.27 5.04 -19.73
CA THR A 93 15.40 4.17 -19.40
C THR A 93 15.51 4.09 -17.89
N ASP A 94 15.44 2.87 -17.37
CA ASP A 94 15.48 2.58 -15.94
C ASP A 94 14.55 3.50 -15.11
N TYR A 95 13.32 3.68 -15.58
CA TYR A 95 12.33 4.52 -14.92
C TYR A 95 11.71 3.79 -13.72
N PRO A 96 11.84 4.32 -12.49
CA PRO A 96 11.28 3.67 -11.31
C PRO A 96 9.82 4.12 -11.08
N PHE A 97 8.96 3.16 -10.75
CA PHE A 97 7.63 3.43 -10.20
C PHE A 97 7.16 2.28 -9.30
N SER A 98 6.03 2.47 -8.63
CA SER A 98 5.47 1.49 -7.70
C SER A 98 4.14 0.95 -8.23
N ILE A 99 3.95 -0.37 -8.10
CA ILE A 99 2.71 -1.08 -8.38
C ILE A 99 2.14 -1.54 -7.02
N SER A 100 0.92 -1.12 -6.71
CA SER A 100 0.24 -1.49 -5.47
C SER A 100 -0.76 -2.62 -5.72
N PHE A 101 -0.63 -3.69 -4.96
CA PHE A 101 -1.54 -4.84 -4.98
C PHE A 101 -2.45 -4.81 -3.76
N SER A 102 -3.75 -5.08 -3.93
CA SER A 102 -4.68 -5.10 -2.80
C SER A 102 -4.48 -6.32 -1.91
N VAL A 103 -4.72 -6.13 -0.62
CA VAL A 103 -4.79 -7.21 0.38
C VAL A 103 -6.24 -7.66 0.55
N SER A 104 -6.50 -8.96 0.36
CA SER A 104 -7.84 -9.55 0.45
C SER A 104 -7.83 -10.91 1.15
N MET A 105 -8.96 -11.26 1.75
CA MET A 105 -9.12 -12.57 2.42
C MET A 105 -9.31 -13.65 1.36
N LEU A 106 -8.74 -14.83 1.55
CA LEU A 106 -8.93 -15.98 0.69
C LEU A 106 -10.41 -16.28 0.44
N ASP A 107 -10.80 -16.29 -0.82
CA ASP A 107 -12.14 -16.61 -1.32
C ASP A 107 -12.00 -17.50 -2.56
N GLU A 108 -12.36 -18.78 -2.44
CA GLU A 108 -12.25 -19.76 -3.53
C GLU A 108 -13.17 -19.47 -4.73
N GLU A 109 -14.14 -18.57 -4.59
CA GLU A 109 -15.09 -18.22 -5.65
C GLU A 109 -14.67 -16.98 -6.47
N GLU A 110 -13.70 -16.20 -6.00
CA GLU A 110 -13.22 -14.97 -6.66
C GLU A 110 -11.88 -15.18 -7.38
N ASP A 111 -11.66 -14.43 -8.46
CA ASP A 111 -10.35 -14.35 -9.12
C ASP A 111 -9.50 -13.34 -8.35
N GLN A 112 -8.57 -13.84 -7.53
CA GLN A 112 -7.68 -13.05 -6.68
C GLN A 112 -6.24 -13.03 -7.24
N ALA A 113 -6.10 -13.18 -8.56
CA ALA A 113 -4.80 -13.05 -9.22
C ALA A 113 -4.20 -11.66 -8.98
N ASN A 114 -2.90 -11.63 -8.68
CA ASN A 114 -2.17 -10.40 -8.34
C ASN A 114 -2.75 -9.66 -7.13
N GLU A 115 -3.33 -10.38 -6.16
CA GLU A 115 -3.68 -9.83 -4.85
C GLU A 115 -2.84 -10.51 -3.77
N LEU A 116 -2.57 -9.81 -2.66
CA LEU A 116 -2.03 -10.45 -1.48
C LEU A 116 -3.19 -11.11 -0.75
N VAL A 117 -3.27 -12.43 -0.88
CA VAL A 117 -4.36 -13.25 -0.36
C VAL A 117 -3.97 -13.79 1.01
N TYR A 118 -4.83 -13.61 2.01
CA TYR A 118 -4.56 -14.10 3.37
C TYR A 118 -5.64 -14.99 3.94
N SER A 119 -5.23 -15.81 4.90
CA SER A 119 -6.10 -16.60 5.77
C SER A 119 -5.65 -16.47 7.22
N CYS A 120 -6.60 -16.54 8.14
CA CYS A 120 -6.32 -16.51 9.57
C CYS A 120 -6.82 -17.79 10.23
N GLU A 121 -6.10 -18.24 11.25
CA GLU A 121 -6.52 -19.35 12.11
C GLU A 121 -7.77 -18.99 12.92
N ASP A 122 -8.42 -20.00 13.48
CA ASP A 122 -9.51 -19.77 14.43
C ASP A 122 -8.96 -19.04 15.67
N PRO A 123 -9.61 -17.96 16.13
CA PRO A 123 -9.10 -17.18 17.24
C PRO A 123 -9.19 -17.95 18.56
N GLU A 124 -8.13 -17.84 19.37
CA GLU A 124 -8.09 -18.36 20.73
C GLU A 124 -8.29 -17.23 21.75
N ILE A 125 -8.90 -17.55 22.90
CA ILE A 125 -9.09 -16.60 24.01
C ILE A 125 -8.26 -17.06 25.22
N VAL A 126 -7.31 -16.24 25.64
CA VAL A 126 -6.47 -16.46 26.84
C VAL A 126 -6.42 -15.17 27.65
N ASP A 127 -6.74 -15.24 28.94
CA ASP A 127 -6.67 -14.10 29.88
C ASP A 127 -7.36 -12.81 29.36
N ASP A 128 -8.60 -12.93 28.87
CA ASP A 128 -9.40 -11.83 28.27
C ASP A 128 -8.79 -11.19 27.01
N VAL A 129 -7.84 -11.86 26.35
CA VAL A 129 -7.30 -11.47 25.05
C VAL A 129 -7.68 -12.52 24.02
N MET A 130 -8.29 -12.08 22.92
CA MET A 130 -8.55 -12.90 21.74
C MET A 130 -7.48 -12.65 20.69
N SER A 131 -6.89 -13.69 20.13
CA SER A 131 -5.85 -13.56 19.10
C SER A 131 -5.89 -14.68 18.07
N ALA A 132 -5.43 -14.40 16.85
CA ALA A 132 -5.16 -15.43 15.85
C ALA A 132 -3.95 -15.06 14.99
N ASN A 133 -3.28 -16.07 14.44
CA ASN A 133 -2.26 -15.89 13.43
C ASN A 133 -2.90 -15.83 12.05
N CYS A 134 -2.30 -15.02 11.18
CA CYS A 134 -2.67 -14.92 9.78
C CYS A 134 -1.43 -15.13 8.91
N THR A 135 -1.66 -15.77 7.77
CA THR A 135 -0.67 -15.99 6.73
C THR A 135 -1.21 -15.39 5.44
N GLY A 136 -0.35 -14.72 4.67
CA GLY A 136 -0.71 -14.19 3.37
C GLY A 136 0.38 -14.41 2.35
N SER A 137 -0.03 -14.59 1.09
CA SER A 137 0.87 -14.77 -0.04
C SER A 137 0.45 -13.91 -1.23
N LEU A 138 1.44 -13.44 -1.99
CA LEU A 138 1.26 -12.76 -3.27
C LEU A 138 2.19 -13.41 -4.29
N GLU A 139 1.61 -13.93 -5.37
CA GLU A 139 2.32 -14.43 -6.54
C GLU A 139 2.03 -13.50 -7.72
N ILE A 140 3.08 -12.95 -8.33
CA ILE A 140 2.96 -12.04 -9.47
C ILE A 140 3.41 -12.76 -10.74
N SER A 141 2.44 -13.13 -11.58
CA SER A 141 2.69 -13.90 -12.82
C SER A 141 2.80 -13.02 -14.07
N GLU A 142 2.22 -11.81 -14.06
CA GLU A 142 2.07 -10.95 -15.24
C GLU A 142 2.72 -9.57 -15.05
N LEU A 143 3.90 -9.52 -14.41
CA LEU A 143 4.55 -8.28 -13.99
C LEU A 143 4.80 -7.28 -15.14
N VAL A 144 5.16 -7.76 -16.34
CA VAL A 144 5.39 -6.90 -17.52
C VAL A 144 4.09 -6.26 -18.00
N GLU A 145 2.98 -7.00 -18.02
CA GLU A 145 1.67 -6.47 -18.44
C GLU A 145 1.18 -5.43 -17.44
N LEU A 146 1.30 -5.72 -16.14
CA LEU A 146 1.00 -4.78 -15.07
C LEU A 146 1.86 -3.52 -15.15
N ALA A 147 3.14 -3.67 -15.45
CA ALA A 147 4.05 -2.54 -15.62
C ALA A 147 3.67 -1.68 -16.83
N SER A 148 3.30 -2.30 -17.95
CA SER A 148 2.81 -1.59 -19.14
C SER A 148 1.51 -0.84 -18.84
N MET A 149 0.59 -1.42 -18.08
CA MET A 149 -0.65 -0.74 -17.66
C MET A 149 -0.33 0.46 -16.76
N GLY A 150 0.55 0.29 -15.77
CA GLY A 150 0.98 1.36 -14.87
C GLY A 150 1.64 2.52 -15.63
N LEU A 151 2.49 2.23 -16.62
CA LEU A 151 3.08 3.24 -17.49
C LEU A 151 2.02 4.00 -18.29
N SER A 152 1.04 3.32 -18.89
CA SER A 152 -0.03 3.97 -19.66
C SER A 152 -0.91 4.89 -18.79
N ASP A 153 -1.13 4.54 -17.52
CA ASP A 153 -1.85 5.39 -16.58
C ASP A 153 -1.03 6.64 -16.18
N MET A 154 0.29 6.49 -16.05
CA MET A 154 1.20 7.59 -15.72
C MET A 154 1.48 8.53 -16.89
N PHE A 155 1.50 8.00 -18.11
CA PHE A 155 1.78 8.71 -19.35
C PHE A 155 0.60 8.55 -20.33
N PRO A 156 -0.57 9.13 -20.02
CA PRO A 156 -1.79 8.97 -20.82
C PRO A 156 -1.70 9.58 -22.23
N GLU A 157 -0.66 10.37 -22.51
CA GLU A 157 -0.34 10.90 -23.83
C GLU A 157 0.31 9.87 -24.77
N VAL A 158 0.85 8.76 -24.23
CA VAL A 158 1.40 7.66 -25.01
C VAL A 158 0.24 6.71 -25.30
N GLU A 159 -0.16 6.61 -26.57
CA GLU A 159 -1.28 5.74 -26.97
C GLU A 159 -0.95 4.25 -26.76
N GLU A 160 0.29 3.85 -27.03
CA GLU A 160 0.77 2.47 -26.90
C GLU A 160 2.31 2.44 -26.80
N TRP A 161 2.80 1.58 -25.89
CA TRP A 161 4.22 1.27 -25.74
C TRP A 161 4.60 0.14 -26.68
N GLU A 162 5.64 0.33 -27.51
CA GLU A 162 6.11 -0.69 -28.45
C GLU A 162 6.89 -1.80 -27.74
N GLU A 163 7.72 -1.41 -26.77
CA GLU A 163 8.55 -2.32 -25.98
C GLU A 163 8.50 -1.87 -24.52
N VAL A 164 8.25 -2.82 -23.61
CA VAL A 164 8.31 -2.64 -22.16
C VAL A 164 9.11 -3.79 -21.58
N GLU A 165 10.21 -3.46 -20.92
CA GLU A 165 11.08 -4.39 -20.21
C GLU A 165 11.11 -4.01 -18.74
N VAL A 166 10.86 -4.99 -17.85
CA VAL A 166 11.06 -4.82 -16.41
C VAL A 166 12.51 -5.20 -16.10
N THR A 167 13.30 -4.22 -15.68
CA THR A 167 14.74 -4.41 -15.42
C THR A 167 15.02 -4.79 -13.96
N SER A 168 14.13 -4.43 -13.03
CA SER A 168 14.19 -4.89 -11.64
C SER A 168 12.82 -4.82 -10.98
N ALA A 169 12.59 -5.68 -9.99
CA ALA A 169 11.43 -5.62 -9.10
C ALA A 169 11.86 -5.94 -7.66
N THR A 170 11.42 -5.13 -6.70
CA THR A 170 11.73 -5.28 -5.28
C THR A 170 10.51 -4.90 -4.46
N LEU A 171 10.16 -5.72 -3.47
CA LEU A 171 9.11 -5.38 -2.50
C LEU A 171 9.52 -4.10 -1.73
N ASP A 172 8.62 -3.12 -1.67
CA ASP A 172 8.78 -1.92 -0.85
C ASP A 172 8.25 -2.16 0.55
N ASP A 173 6.96 -2.49 0.66
CA ASP A 173 6.27 -2.66 1.94
C ASP A 173 4.98 -3.46 1.76
N VAL A 174 4.53 -4.12 2.82
CA VAL A 174 3.18 -4.71 2.91
C VAL A 174 2.47 -4.05 4.08
N ARG A 175 1.45 -3.25 3.79
CA ARG A 175 0.72 -2.48 4.80
C ARG A 175 -0.69 -3.01 4.96
N ILE A 176 -1.02 -3.45 6.17
CA ILE A 176 -2.37 -3.92 6.49
C ILE A 176 -3.06 -3.05 7.52
N LYS A 177 -4.39 -3.06 7.51
CA LYS A 177 -5.25 -2.48 8.55
C LYS A 177 -6.42 -3.41 8.82
N ALA A 178 -6.82 -3.49 10.08
CA ALA A 178 -8.08 -4.11 10.42
C ALA A 178 -9.27 -3.22 9.98
N MET A 179 -10.28 -3.85 9.42
CA MET A 179 -11.46 -3.20 8.87
C MET A 179 -12.73 -3.80 9.48
N ASP A 180 -13.72 -2.96 9.78
CA ASP A 180 -15.05 -3.41 10.17
C ASP A 180 -15.83 -3.84 8.92
N PRO A 181 -16.18 -5.13 8.75
CA PRO A 181 -16.97 -5.57 7.61
C PRO A 181 -18.46 -5.20 7.74
N SER A 182 -18.92 -4.79 8.93
CA SER A 182 -20.31 -4.37 9.16
C SER A 182 -20.61 -3.00 8.56
N VAL A 183 -19.59 -2.18 8.30
CA VAL A 183 -19.78 -0.95 7.54
C VAL A 183 -20.00 -1.32 6.07
N GLY A 184 -21.19 -1.01 5.53
CA GLY A 184 -21.52 -1.38 4.15
C GLY A 184 -20.43 -0.99 3.14
N VAL A 185 -20.27 -1.77 2.07
CA VAL A 185 -19.18 -1.73 1.07
C VAL A 185 -18.68 -0.32 0.71
N LYS A 186 -19.60 0.64 0.49
CA LYS A 186 -19.26 2.04 0.17
C LYS A 186 -18.42 2.75 1.23
N ARG A 187 -18.47 2.32 2.50
CA ARG A 187 -17.77 2.93 3.63
C ARG A 187 -16.51 2.16 4.03
N MET A 188 -16.33 0.92 3.59
CA MET A 188 -15.15 0.11 3.90
C MET A 188 -13.85 0.79 3.47
N LYS A 189 -13.80 1.34 2.25
CA LYS A 189 -12.63 2.06 1.72
C LYS A 189 -12.28 3.33 2.50
N TYR A 190 -13.22 3.91 3.25
CA TYR A 190 -13.02 5.17 4.01
C TYR A 190 -12.68 4.95 5.48
N GLN A 191 -12.47 3.69 5.88
CA GLN A 191 -12.06 3.36 7.24
C GLN A 191 -10.62 3.81 7.46
N LYS A 192 -10.47 4.89 8.23
CA LYS A 192 -9.20 5.51 8.61
C LYS A 192 -8.59 4.85 9.85
N TYR A 193 -8.52 3.52 9.86
CA TYR A 193 -7.76 2.81 10.89
C TYR A 193 -6.26 2.89 10.59
N PRO A 194 -5.40 2.75 11.62
CA PRO A 194 -3.96 2.71 11.43
C PRO A 194 -3.57 1.59 10.45
N LEU A 195 -2.62 1.91 9.55
CA LEU A 195 -1.92 0.93 8.75
C LEU A 195 -0.70 0.45 9.54
N VAL A 196 -0.39 -0.84 9.45
CA VAL A 196 0.75 -1.50 10.07
C VAL A 196 1.55 -2.16 8.95
N SER A 197 2.86 -1.87 8.91
CA SER A 197 3.80 -2.51 7.99
C SER A 197 4.15 -3.89 8.53
N LEU A 198 4.06 -4.91 7.67
CA LEU A 198 4.40 -6.30 7.97
C LEU A 198 5.85 -6.64 7.60
N CYS A 199 6.43 -5.87 6.68
CA CYS A 199 7.81 -6.02 6.23
C CYS A 199 8.59 -4.81 6.73
N LEU A 200 9.03 -4.87 7.99
CA LEU A 200 9.82 -3.80 8.57
C LEU A 200 11.16 -3.72 7.83
N ASP A 201 11.51 -2.53 7.31
CA ASP A 201 12.84 -2.28 6.77
C ASP A 201 13.90 -2.69 7.80
N ASP A 202 14.83 -3.56 7.41
CA ASP A 202 16.04 -3.82 8.18
C ASP A 202 16.84 -2.49 8.27
N GLU A 203 16.65 -1.73 9.35
CA GLU A 203 17.43 -0.51 9.66
C GLU A 203 18.95 -0.73 9.71
#